data_AF-A0A9D8PVD6-F1
#
_entry.id   AF-A0A9D8PVD6-F1
#
_cell.length_a   1.000
_cell.length_b   1.000
_cell.length_c   1.000
_cell.angle_alpha   90.00
_cell.angle_beta   90.00
_cell.angle_gamma   90.00
#
_symmetry.space_group_name_H-M   'P 1'
#
loop_
_entity.id
_entity.type
_entity.pdbx_description
1 polymer ?
#
loop_
_entity_poly.entity_id
_entity_poly.type
_entity_poly.pdbx_seq_one_letter_code
_entity_poly.pdbx_strand_id
1 'polypeptide(L)'
;MRANIRSHAVLNAILCASMMVAPIPAAQACTRILWNDNKLATVVGRTMDWPESTQPVLTAFPRGMKRDGGRLGPQSVVAENPCYVRP
;
A
#
# COMPACT_ATOMS: atom_id res chain seq x y z
N MET A 1 17.03 50.13 -10.84
CA MET A 1 17.59 48.79 -11.16
C MET A 1 17.76 47.87 -9.94
N ARG A 2 18.34 48.33 -8.81
CA ARG A 2 18.52 47.51 -7.59
C ARG A 2 17.22 47.09 -6.87
N ALA A 3 16.14 47.88 -6.98
CA ALA A 3 14.84 47.57 -6.36
C ALA A 3 14.14 46.37 -7.02
N ASN A 4 14.11 46.27 -8.36
CA ASN A 4 13.55 45.11 -9.07
C ASN A 4 14.29 43.81 -8.74
N ILE A 5 15.62 43.86 -8.65
CA ILE A 5 16.43 42.68 -8.28
C ILE A 5 16.10 42.17 -6.87
N ARG A 6 15.83 43.08 -5.91
CA ARG A 6 15.41 42.72 -4.55
C ARG A 6 13.97 42.16 -4.52
N SER A 7 13.05 42.73 -5.30
CA SER A 7 11.68 42.21 -5.40
C SER A 7 11.62 40.82 -6.02
N HIS A 8 12.41 40.53 -7.06
CA HIS A 8 12.50 39.19 -7.64
C HIS A 8 13.16 38.19 -6.69
N ALA A 9 14.16 38.61 -5.90
CA ALA A 9 14.79 37.75 -4.90
C ALA A 9 13.82 37.34 -3.78
N VAL A 10 12.99 38.28 -3.31
CA VAL A 10 11.95 37.99 -2.30
C VAL A 10 10.86 37.08 -2.87
N LEU A 11 10.41 37.35 -4.10
CA LEU A 11 9.39 36.54 -4.76
C LEU A 11 9.87 35.08 -4.97
N ASN A 12 11.11 34.90 -5.42
CA ASN A 12 11.71 33.58 -5.61
C ASN A 12 11.92 32.85 -4.28
N ALA A 13 12.29 33.55 -3.21
CA ALA A 13 12.43 32.96 -1.88
C ALA A 13 11.08 32.45 -1.33
N ILE A 14 10.00 33.21 -1.52
CA ILE A 14 8.64 32.79 -1.14
C ILE A 14 8.19 31.57 -1.96
N LEU A 15 8.46 31.56 -3.27
CA LEU A 15 8.12 30.43 -4.13
C LEU A 15 8.87 29.15 -3.70
N CYS A 16 10.17 29.24 -3.44
CA CYS A 16 10.96 28.11 -2.92
C CYS A 16 10.46 27.60 -1.57
N ALA A 17 10.12 28.51 -0.65
CA ALA A 17 9.57 28.13 0.65
C ALA A 17 8.21 27.42 0.52
N SER A 18 7.37 27.84 -0.43
CA SER A 18 6.06 27.21 -0.66
C SER A 18 6.16 25.79 -1.22
N MET A 19 7.17 25.49 -2.05
CA MET A 19 7.40 24.15 -2.58
C MET A 19 7.84 23.15 -1.49
N MET A 20 8.50 23.61 -0.42
CA MET A 20 8.99 22.75 0.67
C MET A 20 7.88 22.25 1.61
N VAL A 21 6.69 22.86 1.60
CA VAL A 21 5.56 22.51 2.49
C VAL A 21 4.56 21.58 1.80
N ALA A 22 4.77 21.24 0.52
CA ALA A 22 3.87 20.34 -0.19
C ALA A 22 3.93 18.92 0.44
N PRO A 23 2.79 18.33 0.83
CA PRO A 23 2.77 16.95 1.31
C PRO A 23 3.15 16.03 0.15
N ILE A 24 4.33 15.40 0.24
CA ILE A 24 4.71 14.34 -0.68
C ILE A 24 3.77 13.17 -0.40
N PRO A 25 2.92 12.74 -1.36
CA PRO A 25 2.07 11.59 -1.13
C PRO A 25 2.97 10.38 -0.82
N ALA A 26 2.69 9.70 0.29
CA ALA A 26 3.36 8.46 0.61
C ALA A 26 3.19 7.51 -0.59
N ALA A 27 4.30 7.11 -1.21
CA ALA A 27 4.26 6.21 -2.35
C ALA A 27 3.54 4.92 -1.92
N GLN A 28 2.31 4.74 -2.38
CA GLN A 28 1.54 3.51 -2.23
C GLN A 28 2.13 2.50 -3.24
N ALA A 29 3.26 1.91 -2.88
CA ALA A 29 3.95 0.95 -3.71
C ALA A 29 3.20 -0.39 -3.63
N CYS A 30 2.32 -0.62 -4.60
CA CYS A 30 1.63 -1.86 -4.99
C CYS A 30 0.59 -1.47 -6.05
N THR A 31 0.50 -2.19 -7.17
CA THR A 31 -0.53 -1.95 -8.19
C THR A 31 -1.43 -3.17 -8.32
N ARG A 32 -2.73 -2.96 -8.57
CA ARG A 32 -3.68 -4.02 -8.92
C ARG A 32 -4.46 -3.64 -10.18
N ILE A 33 -4.59 -4.60 -11.11
CA ILE A 33 -5.31 -4.43 -12.37
C ILE A 33 -6.38 -5.52 -12.47
N LEU A 34 -7.59 -5.15 -12.88
CA LEU A 34 -8.69 -6.05 -13.22
C LEU A 34 -9.03 -5.89 -14.70
N TRP A 35 -9.14 -7.01 -15.41
CA TRP A 35 -9.63 -7.05 -16.78
C TRP A 35 -10.73 -8.09 -16.91
N ASN A 36 -11.96 -7.64 -17.15
CA ASN A 36 -13.16 -8.49 -17.15
C ASN A 36 -14.06 -8.32 -18.38
N ASP A 37 -13.67 -7.50 -19.36
CA ASP A 37 -14.48 -7.19 -20.56
C ASP A 37 -13.95 -7.85 -21.86
N ASN A 38 -12.90 -8.67 -21.77
CA ASN A 38 -12.28 -9.35 -22.92
C ASN A 38 -13.08 -10.52 -23.53
N LYS A 39 -14.25 -10.86 -22.97
CA LYS A 39 -15.12 -11.99 -23.39
C LYS A 39 -14.49 -13.40 -23.31
N LEU A 40 -13.28 -13.54 -22.77
CA LEU A 40 -12.56 -14.81 -22.65
C LEU A 40 -12.43 -15.27 -21.19
N ALA A 41 -12.04 -14.37 -20.29
CA ALA A 41 -11.80 -14.68 -18.88
C ALA A 41 -11.80 -13.42 -18.01
N THR A 42 -12.03 -13.60 -16.70
CA THR A 42 -11.74 -12.57 -15.69
C THR A 42 -10.28 -12.71 -15.28
N VAL A 43 -9.47 -11.68 -15.54
CA VAL A 43 -8.04 -11.67 -15.25
C VAL A 43 -7.72 -10.60 -14.21
N VAL A 44 -6.93 -10.97 -13.21
CA VAL A 44 -6.46 -10.05 -12.16
C VAL A 44 -4.94 -10.13 -12.05
N GLY A 45 -4.28 -8.98 -12.09
CA GLY A 45 -2.85 -8.85 -11.84
C GLY A 45 -2.60 -8.02 -10.57
N ARG A 46 -1.50 -8.31 -9.88
CA ARG A 46 -0.99 -7.47 -8.79
C ARG A 46 0.53 -7.38 -8.84
N THR A 47 1.09 -6.24 -8.47
CA THR A 47 2.52 -6.10 -8.17
C THR A 47 2.75 -6.14 -6.67
N MET A 48 3.94 -6.58 -6.26
CA MET A 48 4.41 -6.51 -4.89
C MET A 48 5.68 -5.67 -4.90
N ASP A 49 5.52 -4.41 -4.54
CA ASP A 49 6.61 -3.45 -4.59
C ASP A 49 7.21 -3.37 -3.18
N TRP A 50 8.40 -3.95 -2.99
CA TRP A 50 9.13 -3.96 -1.71
C TRP A 50 10.63 -3.71 -1.99
N PRO A 51 11.34 -2.96 -1.13
CA PRO A 51 12.76 -2.65 -1.37
C PRO A 51 13.66 -3.89 -1.40
N GLU A 52 13.29 -4.94 -0.66
CA GLU A 52 13.98 -6.23 -0.64
C GLU A 52 13.06 -7.41 -1.05
N SER A 53 13.62 -8.62 -1.15
CA SER A 53 12.83 -9.82 -1.43
C SER A 53 11.96 -10.19 -0.22
N THR A 54 10.67 -10.45 -0.47
CA THR A 54 9.71 -10.96 0.52
C THR A 54 9.70 -12.48 0.64
N GLN A 55 10.55 -13.18 -0.15
CA GLN A 55 10.63 -14.65 -0.19
C GLN A 55 9.25 -15.32 -0.37
N PRO A 56 8.48 -14.96 -1.41
CA PRO A 56 7.14 -15.50 -1.59
C PRO A 56 7.19 -16.99 -1.97
N VAL A 57 6.28 -17.77 -1.40
CA VAL A 57 6.10 -19.18 -1.74
C VAL A 57 4.68 -19.41 -2.25
N LEU A 58 4.55 -20.27 -3.26
CA LEU A 58 3.24 -20.72 -3.72
C LEU A 58 2.79 -21.86 -2.81
N THR A 59 1.61 -21.70 -2.20
CA THR A 59 1.06 -22.70 -1.28
C THR A 59 -0.39 -23.02 -1.65
N ALA A 60 -0.68 -24.30 -1.84
CA ALA A 60 -2.03 -24.79 -2.07
C ALA A 60 -2.68 -25.21 -0.74
N PHE A 61 -3.85 -24.65 -0.42
CA PHE A 61 -4.62 -25.02 0.77
C PHE A 61 -5.89 -25.78 0.38
N PRO A 62 -6.09 -27.04 0.81
CA PRO A 62 -7.31 -27.80 0.53
C PRO A 62 -8.53 -27.23 1.27
N ARG A 63 -9.72 -27.53 0.72
CA ARG A 63 -11.01 -27.21 1.36
C ARG A 63 -11.15 -27.89 2.72
N GLY A 64 -11.86 -27.23 3.64
CA GLY A 64 -12.18 -27.77 4.97
C GLY A 64 -11.06 -27.64 6.01
N MET A 65 -9.95 -26.99 5.68
CA MET A 65 -8.89 -26.71 6.66
C MET A 65 -9.40 -25.77 7.76
N LYS A 66 -9.34 -26.21 9.01
CA LYS A 66 -9.64 -25.36 10.18
C LYS A 66 -8.51 -24.33 10.35
N ARG A 67 -8.87 -23.05 10.39
CA ARG A 67 -7.95 -21.94 10.64
C ARG A 67 -8.47 -21.11 11.80
N ASP A 68 -7.56 -20.61 12.61
CA ASP A 68 -7.87 -19.85 13.81
C ASP A 68 -6.92 -18.65 13.88
N GLY A 69 -7.45 -17.45 13.58
CA GLY A 69 -6.68 -16.20 13.62
C GLY A 69 -6.26 -15.79 15.03
N GLY A 70 -6.80 -16.46 16.06
CA GLY A 70 -6.43 -16.23 17.45
C GLY A 70 -5.32 -17.13 17.99
N ARG A 71 -4.71 -17.98 17.15
CA ARG A 71 -3.67 -18.92 17.56
C ARG A 71 -2.28 -18.52 17.06
N LEU A 72 -1.30 -18.56 17.96
CA LEU A 72 0.12 -18.62 17.65
C LEU A 72 0.59 -20.05 17.89
N GLY A 73 0.47 -20.91 16.88
CA GLY A 73 0.70 -22.34 17.02
C GLY A 73 -0.26 -22.99 18.05
N PRO A 74 0.25 -23.62 19.12
CA PRO A 74 -0.60 -24.21 20.14
C PRO A 74 -1.24 -23.18 21.09
N GLN A 75 -0.73 -21.95 21.16
CA GLN A 75 -1.17 -20.94 22.12
C GLN A 75 -2.31 -20.08 21.58
N SER A 76 -3.27 -19.72 22.44
CA SER A 76 -4.26 -18.68 22.17
C SER A 76 -3.70 -17.33 22.59
N VAL A 77 -3.69 -16.35 21.68
CA VAL A 77 -3.08 -15.03 21.87
C VAL A 77 -4.07 -13.87 21.81
N VAL A 78 -5.34 -14.15 21.50
CA VAL A 78 -6.43 -13.17 21.51
C VAL A 78 -7.61 -13.76 22.28
N ALA A 79 -8.31 -12.90 23.02
CA ALA A 79 -9.47 -13.31 23.82
C ALA A 79 -10.66 -13.73 22.94
N GLU A 80 -10.86 -13.05 21.81
CA GLU A 80 -11.92 -13.34 20.85
C GLU A 80 -11.33 -13.41 19.44
N ASN A 81 -11.62 -14.49 18.70
CA ASN A 81 -11.14 -14.66 17.34
C ASN A 81 -12.11 -13.99 16.34
N PRO A 82 -11.72 -12.89 15.67
CA PRO A 82 -12.59 -12.18 14.73
C PRO A 82 -12.85 -12.95 13.43
N CYS A 83 -12.07 -14.00 13.14
CA CYS A 83 -12.30 -14.90 12.01
C CYS A 83 -13.28 -16.03 12.32
N TYR A 84 -13.72 -16.18 13.57
CA TYR A 84 -14.84 -17.05 13.89
C TYR A 84 -16.13 -16.31 13.56
N VAL A 85 -16.60 -16.47 12.32
CA VAL A 85 -17.94 -16.03 11.94
C VAL A 85 -18.90 -16.89 12.77
N ARG A 86 -19.50 -16.28 13.81
CA ARG A 86 -20.56 -16.91 14.60
C ARG A 86 -21.65 -17.36 13.62
N PRO A 87 -22.16 -18.60 13.71
CA PRO A 87 -23.35 -18.98 12.94
C PRO A 87 -24.52 -18.05 13.24
#